data_AF-A0A1D8B3W6-F1
#
_entry.id   AF-A0A1D8B3W6-F1
#
_cell.length_a   1.000
_cell.length_b   1.000
_cell.length_c   1.000
_cell.angle_alpha   90.00
_cell.angle_beta   90.00
_cell.angle_gamma   90.00
#
_symmetry.space_group_name_H-M   'P 1'
#
loop_
_entity.id
_entity.type
_entity.pdbx_description
1 polymer ?
#
loop_
_entity_poly.entity_id
_entity_poly.type
_entity_poly.pdbx_seq_one_letter_code
_entity_poly.pdbx_strand_id
1 'polypeptide(L)'
;MESNDIDVYRVPTTSAPPGADGSREVRIKYGFRAWICNAPADLPRWEIWEAIALARIAAVNGSLESTPTFVGSSALLLHGITGWVKNPDVTIHIDARRRTTWLPEVLFGDVRIPPVRVSCRRSRPLTGEPSLHGSGFLVESPQDALLRVVMGDEQLPAFVLACMAMRAWAPFNASDREGAREKEALIKARLAEILDARAPGRGTRRGSRILRAADAGCENPAEAALLWVVLTVSPLPVVTQHEIRLGGRTYYADIAVVDLKIIFEFDGLAKLGSSKAEIEAEKRRWVLRDEALRDDGWKVIRVCWADFEDFHALRQRIRRAFSSTRSLSPPPCAPLWAVPSEDCDGPDRRIHSSAPVSADTRRKAPQHRGGGSPQSSSTGGVDRGAHAAERRTPAVGLTQRTRTLLVDPDPPDWTE
;
A
#
# COMPACT_ATOMS: atom_id res chain seq x y z
N MET A 1 -4.04 12.91 -9.33
CA MET A 1 -3.76 11.57 -9.88
C MET A 1 -5.13 11.02 -10.24
N GLU A 2 -5.44 10.84 -11.52
CA GLU A 2 -6.75 10.27 -11.89
C GLU A 2 -6.86 8.87 -11.27
N SER A 3 -7.89 8.67 -10.44
CA SER A 3 -8.12 7.39 -9.78
C SER A 3 -8.31 6.31 -10.83
N ASN A 4 -7.51 5.24 -10.76
CA ASN A 4 -7.68 4.08 -11.65
C ASN A 4 -9.03 3.44 -11.33
N ASP A 5 -10.02 3.70 -12.18
CA ASP A 5 -11.34 3.08 -12.09
C ASP A 5 -11.21 1.57 -12.30
N ILE A 6 -11.73 0.79 -11.35
CA ILE A 6 -11.73 -0.67 -11.44
C ILE A 6 -13.17 -1.14 -11.33
N ASP A 7 -13.60 -1.85 -12.37
CA ASP A 7 -14.89 -2.49 -12.43
C ASP A 7 -14.76 -3.96 -12.08
N VAL A 8 -15.32 -4.37 -10.94
CA VAL A 8 -15.39 -5.78 -10.54
C VAL A 8 -16.80 -6.31 -10.79
N TYR A 9 -16.89 -7.48 -11.43
CA TYR A 9 -18.14 -8.12 -11.78
C TYR A 9 -18.11 -9.63 -11.53
N ARG A 10 -19.29 -10.17 -11.20
CA ARG A 10 -19.51 -11.61 -11.01
C ARG A 10 -19.72 -12.29 -12.36
N VAL A 11 -19.07 -13.43 -12.56
CA VAL A 11 -19.15 -14.21 -13.81
C VAL A 11 -19.85 -15.55 -13.53
N PRO A 12 -20.83 -15.99 -14.36
CA PRO A 12 -21.45 -17.30 -14.24
C PRO A 12 -20.43 -18.44 -14.30
N THR A 13 -20.67 -19.49 -13.54
CA THR A 13 -19.74 -20.63 -13.36
C THR A 13 -19.41 -21.37 -14.66
N THR A 14 -20.28 -21.29 -15.66
CA THR A 14 -20.22 -22.03 -16.93
C THR A 14 -19.88 -21.18 -18.15
N SER A 15 -19.71 -19.86 -18.03
CA SER A 15 -19.23 -19.06 -19.15
C SER A 15 -17.71 -19.19 -19.27
N ALA A 16 -17.27 -19.91 -20.31
CA ALA A 16 -15.92 -19.74 -20.85
C ALA A 16 -15.66 -18.23 -21.09
N PRO A 17 -14.42 -17.73 -20.91
CA PRO A 17 -14.11 -16.32 -21.06
C PRO A 17 -14.60 -15.83 -22.44
N PRO A 18 -15.57 -14.90 -22.51
CA PRO A 18 -16.02 -14.37 -23.79
C PRO A 18 -14.97 -13.37 -24.27
N GLY A 19 -14.31 -13.65 -25.40
CA GLY A 19 -13.39 -12.72 -26.05
C GLY A 19 -12.21 -12.30 -25.19
N ALA A 20 -11.13 -13.09 -25.20
CA ALA A 20 -9.79 -12.65 -24.81
C ALA A 20 -9.22 -11.62 -25.83
N ASP A 21 -10.00 -10.59 -26.12
CA ASP A 21 -9.66 -9.49 -27.00
C ASP A 21 -9.80 -8.19 -26.20
N GLY A 22 -8.81 -7.99 -25.33
CA GLY A 22 -8.73 -6.87 -24.40
C GLY A 22 -7.76 -7.23 -23.28
N SER A 23 -6.52 -6.76 -23.37
CA SER A 23 -5.38 -7.05 -22.48
C SER A 23 -5.55 -6.64 -21.01
N ARG A 24 -6.78 -6.32 -20.55
CA ARG A 24 -7.07 -5.62 -19.31
C ARG A 24 -8.10 -6.29 -18.39
N GLU A 25 -8.65 -7.44 -18.78
CA GLU A 25 -9.49 -8.27 -17.91
C GLU A 25 -8.66 -9.29 -17.14
N VAL A 26 -8.89 -9.43 -15.83
CA VAL A 26 -8.22 -10.43 -14.99
C VAL A 26 -9.16 -11.14 -14.04
N ARG A 27 -8.86 -12.42 -13.77
CA ARG A 27 -9.56 -13.21 -12.75
C ARG A 27 -8.97 -12.92 -11.37
N ILE A 28 -9.80 -12.41 -10.46
CA ILE A 28 -9.39 -12.07 -9.08
C ILE A 28 -9.69 -13.22 -8.11
N LYS A 29 -10.86 -13.84 -8.26
CA LYS A 29 -11.35 -14.93 -7.41
C LYS A 29 -12.24 -15.83 -8.25
N TYR A 30 -12.46 -17.07 -7.81
CA TYR A 30 -13.46 -17.92 -8.46
C TYR A 30 -14.83 -17.22 -8.50
N GLY A 31 -15.41 -17.08 -9.70
CA GLY A 31 -16.67 -16.36 -9.93
C GLY A 31 -16.56 -14.84 -9.99
N PHE A 32 -15.36 -14.25 -9.87
CA PHE A 32 -15.16 -12.79 -9.92
C PHE A 32 -14.02 -12.41 -10.86
N ARG A 33 -14.29 -11.44 -11.73
CA ARG A 33 -13.31 -10.81 -12.61
C ARG A 33 -13.28 -9.31 -12.37
N ALA A 34 -12.14 -8.71 -12.69
CA ALA A 34 -11.95 -7.27 -12.66
C ALA A 34 -11.47 -6.78 -14.02
N TRP A 35 -11.96 -5.61 -14.38
CA TRP A 35 -11.48 -4.84 -15.51
C TRP A 35 -10.81 -3.57 -14.98
N ILE A 36 -9.56 -3.34 -15.40
CA ILE A 36 -8.80 -2.14 -15.02
C ILE A 36 -9.01 -1.10 -16.14
N CYS A 37 -9.84 -0.08 -15.87
CA CYS A 37 -10.21 0.95 -16.84
C CYS A 37 -9.06 1.94 -17.07
N ASN A 38 -9.01 2.55 -18.26
CA ASN A 38 -8.23 3.76 -18.58
C ASN A 38 -6.73 3.76 -18.24
N ALA A 39 -6.13 2.61 -17.99
CA ALA A 39 -4.68 2.47 -17.88
C ALA A 39 -3.97 3.03 -19.12
N PRO A 40 -2.96 3.91 -19.00
CA PRO A 40 -1.94 4.06 -20.04
C PRO A 40 -1.38 2.69 -20.44
N ALA A 41 -0.83 2.53 -21.64
CA ALA A 41 -0.26 1.26 -22.08
C ALA A 41 0.80 0.70 -21.09
N ASP A 42 1.47 1.60 -20.37
CA ASP A 42 2.59 1.31 -19.47
C ASP A 42 2.32 1.78 -18.02
N LEU A 43 1.27 1.26 -17.37
CA LEU A 43 1.08 1.50 -15.94
C LEU A 43 2.29 0.99 -15.14
N PRO A 44 2.81 1.77 -14.17
CA PRO A 44 3.89 1.28 -13.33
C PRO A 44 3.38 0.11 -12.48
N ARG A 45 4.26 -0.87 -12.23
CA ARG A 45 3.91 -2.13 -11.55
C ARG A 45 3.18 -1.92 -10.21
N TRP A 46 3.54 -0.87 -9.47
CA TRP A 46 2.94 -0.60 -8.17
C TRP A 46 1.47 -0.15 -8.27
N GLU A 47 1.09 0.60 -9.32
CA GLU A 47 -0.31 0.97 -9.57
C GLU A 47 -1.15 -0.25 -9.94
N ILE A 48 -0.58 -1.19 -10.70
CA ILE A 48 -1.22 -2.47 -11.02
C ILE A 48 -1.47 -3.26 -9.72
N TRP A 49 -0.47 -3.37 -8.84
CA TRP A 49 -0.61 -4.09 -7.58
C TRP A 49 -1.70 -3.48 -6.69
N GLU A 50 -1.73 -2.15 -6.59
CA GLU A 50 -2.73 -1.43 -5.81
C GLU A 50 -4.14 -1.60 -6.38
N ALA A 51 -4.27 -1.53 -7.71
CA ALA A 51 -5.52 -1.80 -8.39
C ALA A 51 -6.04 -3.22 -8.10
N ILE A 52 -5.16 -4.23 -8.19
CA ILE A 52 -5.53 -5.61 -7.86
C ILE A 52 -5.91 -5.75 -6.37
N ALA A 53 -5.28 -5.00 -5.45
CA ALA A 53 -5.65 -5.01 -4.04
C ALA A 53 -7.09 -4.47 -3.82
N LEU A 54 -7.47 -3.38 -4.48
CA LEU A 54 -8.85 -2.86 -4.46
C LEU A 54 -9.83 -3.86 -5.10
N ALA A 55 -9.46 -4.47 -6.22
CA ALA A 55 -10.28 -5.49 -6.88
C ALA A 55 -10.53 -6.70 -5.97
N ARG A 56 -9.54 -7.09 -5.16
CA ARG A 56 -9.65 -8.15 -4.16
C ARG A 56 -10.60 -7.79 -3.03
N ILE A 57 -10.59 -6.54 -2.56
CA ILE A 57 -11.56 -6.03 -1.58
C ILE A 57 -12.99 -6.16 -2.13
N ALA A 58 -13.23 -5.67 -3.35
CA ALA A 58 -14.54 -5.76 -3.99
C ALA A 58 -14.99 -7.22 -4.22
N ALA A 59 -14.08 -8.09 -4.68
CA ALA A 59 -14.36 -9.51 -4.85
C ALA A 59 -14.67 -10.23 -3.52
N VAL A 60 -14.03 -9.83 -2.42
CA VAL A 60 -14.36 -10.34 -1.08
C VAL A 60 -15.75 -9.87 -0.68
N ASN A 61 -16.05 -8.57 -0.79
CA ASN A 61 -17.36 -8.00 -0.47
C ASN A 61 -18.49 -8.73 -1.19
N GLY A 62 -18.37 -8.89 -2.51
CA GLY A 62 -19.39 -9.56 -3.33
C GLY A 62 -19.47 -11.07 -3.12
N SER A 63 -18.50 -11.71 -2.45
CA SER A 63 -18.45 -13.17 -2.25
C SER A 63 -19.02 -13.65 -0.92
N LEU A 64 -19.35 -12.73 -0.01
CA LEU A 64 -19.90 -13.06 1.31
C LEU A 64 -21.41 -12.90 1.30
N GLU A 65 -22.12 -13.77 2.03
CA GLU A 65 -23.56 -13.67 2.21
C GLU A 65 -23.93 -12.49 3.11
N SER A 66 -23.15 -12.27 4.16
CA SER A 66 -23.26 -11.10 5.04
C SER A 66 -22.27 -10.03 4.61
N THR A 67 -22.71 -8.76 4.62
CA THR A 67 -21.86 -7.60 4.33
C THR A 67 -20.73 -7.52 5.38
N PRO A 68 -19.44 -7.64 4.98
CA PRO A 68 -18.33 -7.48 5.90
C PRO A 68 -18.05 -6.00 6.18
N THR A 69 -17.51 -5.71 7.36
CA THR A 69 -16.83 -4.43 7.62
C THR A 69 -15.37 -4.56 7.22
N PHE A 70 -14.85 -3.70 6.35
CA PHE A 70 -13.42 -3.61 6.06
C PHE A 70 -12.71 -2.83 7.16
N VAL A 71 -11.57 -3.36 7.60
CA VAL A 71 -10.81 -2.86 8.75
C VAL A 71 -9.31 -2.82 8.45
N GLY A 72 -8.52 -2.10 9.23
CA GLY A 72 -7.07 -2.01 9.19
C GLY A 72 -6.57 -1.51 7.84
N SER A 73 -5.55 -2.18 7.29
CA SER A 73 -4.96 -1.80 6.01
C SER A 73 -5.96 -1.77 4.86
N SER A 74 -6.97 -2.66 4.82
CA SER A 74 -8.02 -2.60 3.79
C SER A 74 -8.91 -1.37 3.93
N ALA A 75 -9.21 -0.94 5.16
CA ALA A 75 -9.95 0.29 5.39
C ALA A 75 -9.13 1.51 4.97
N LEU A 76 -7.86 1.60 5.40
CA LEU A 76 -6.95 2.68 5.00
C LEU A 76 -6.80 2.78 3.48
N LEU A 77 -6.64 1.63 2.79
CA LEU A 77 -6.55 1.61 1.34
C LEU A 77 -7.81 2.14 0.65
N LEU A 78 -9.01 1.79 1.17
CA LEU A 78 -10.28 2.33 0.64
C LEU A 78 -10.39 3.84 0.85
N HIS A 79 -9.85 4.36 1.95
CA HIS A 79 -9.72 5.80 2.23
C HIS A 79 -8.54 6.45 1.47
N GLY A 80 -7.91 5.77 0.51
CA GLY A 80 -6.81 6.33 -0.29
C GLY A 80 -5.45 6.40 0.42
N ILE A 81 -5.32 5.85 1.62
CA ILE A 81 -4.06 5.81 2.38
C ILE A 81 -3.31 4.52 2.03
N THR A 82 -2.27 4.66 1.21
CA THR A 82 -1.41 3.56 0.76
C THR A 82 -0.15 3.47 1.61
N GLY A 83 0.45 2.29 1.72
CA GLY A 83 1.59 2.05 2.62
C GLY A 83 2.80 1.41 1.96
N TRP A 84 3.66 0.86 2.81
CA TRP A 84 4.86 0.09 2.43
C TRP A 84 4.51 -1.17 1.63
N VAL A 85 3.54 -1.93 2.12
CA VAL A 85 3.02 -3.14 1.48
C VAL A 85 2.12 -2.73 0.31
N LYS A 86 2.50 -3.10 -0.91
CA LYS A 86 1.71 -2.87 -2.13
C LYS A 86 0.74 -3.99 -2.45
N ASN A 87 0.94 -5.17 -1.87
CA ASN A 87 0.05 -6.32 -1.97
C ASN A 87 -0.49 -6.76 -0.59
N PRO A 88 -1.31 -5.92 0.08
CA PRO A 88 -1.78 -6.21 1.43
C PRO A 88 -2.81 -7.35 1.44
N ASP A 89 -2.86 -8.06 2.58
CA ASP A 89 -3.96 -8.98 2.86
C ASP A 89 -5.30 -8.22 2.95
N VAL A 90 -6.39 -8.87 2.57
CA VAL A 90 -7.74 -8.31 2.75
C VAL A 90 -8.17 -8.54 4.20
N THR A 91 -8.38 -7.47 4.95
CA THR A 91 -8.74 -7.49 6.36
C THR A 91 -10.17 -7.05 6.57
N ILE A 92 -10.98 -7.98 7.10
CA ILE A 92 -12.40 -7.77 7.37
C ILE A 92 -12.74 -8.07 8.83
N HIS A 93 -13.86 -7.54 9.27
CA HIS A 93 -14.56 -7.93 10.48
C HIS A 93 -15.97 -8.42 10.10
N ILE A 94 -16.36 -9.56 10.67
CA ILE A 94 -17.74 -10.06 10.70
C ILE A 94 -17.98 -10.70 12.07
N ASP A 95 -19.23 -10.66 12.54
CA ASP A 95 -19.59 -11.26 13.83
C ASP A 95 -19.50 -12.80 13.82
N ALA A 96 -19.62 -13.42 12.65
CA ALA A 96 -19.50 -14.87 12.51
C ALA A 96 -18.04 -15.34 12.56
N ARG A 97 -17.81 -16.51 13.17
CA ARG A 97 -16.48 -17.14 13.16
C ARG A 97 -16.13 -17.59 11.74
N ARG A 98 -15.10 -16.98 11.16
CA ARG A 98 -14.57 -17.35 9.84
C ARG A 98 -13.11 -17.77 9.91
N ARG A 99 -12.76 -18.78 9.11
CA ARG A 99 -11.37 -19.17 8.89
C ARG A 99 -10.71 -18.22 7.89
N THR A 100 -9.43 -17.97 8.08
CA THR A 100 -8.60 -17.31 7.06
C THR A 100 -8.68 -18.09 5.76
N THR A 101 -8.89 -17.38 4.65
CA THR A 101 -8.89 -17.95 3.30
C THR A 101 -7.85 -17.26 2.44
N TRP A 102 -7.62 -17.75 1.23
CA TRP A 102 -6.65 -17.20 0.30
C TRP A 102 -7.32 -16.75 -0.99
N LEU A 103 -6.86 -15.62 -1.52
CA LEU A 103 -7.13 -15.18 -2.87
C LEU A 103 -5.96 -15.60 -3.76
N PRO A 104 -6.24 -16.12 -4.97
CA PRO A 104 -5.20 -16.63 -5.85
C PRO A 104 -4.27 -15.51 -6.34
N GLU A 105 -3.15 -15.97 -6.91
CA GLU A 105 -2.30 -15.15 -7.77
C GLU A 105 -3.11 -14.56 -8.94
N VAL A 106 -2.74 -13.35 -9.34
CA VAL A 106 -3.30 -12.66 -10.50
C VAL A 106 -2.16 -12.34 -11.47
N LEU A 107 -2.41 -12.57 -12.76
CA LEU A 107 -1.51 -12.20 -13.85
C LEU A 107 -2.17 -11.08 -14.64
N PHE A 108 -1.48 -9.94 -14.79
CA PHE A 108 -1.92 -8.81 -15.60
C PHE A 108 -0.80 -8.45 -16.57
N GLY A 109 -0.96 -8.79 -17.85
CA GLY A 109 0.14 -8.70 -18.82
C GLY A 109 1.34 -9.56 -18.40
N ASP A 110 2.51 -8.94 -18.28
CA ASP A 110 3.75 -9.54 -17.77
C ASP A 110 3.92 -9.39 -16.24
N VAL A 111 3.00 -8.68 -15.57
CA VAL A 111 3.06 -8.43 -14.13
C VAL A 111 2.37 -9.57 -13.38
N ARG A 112 3.15 -10.23 -12.51
CA ARG A 112 2.67 -11.23 -11.56
C ARG A 112 2.34 -10.56 -10.22
N ILE A 113 1.13 -10.78 -9.72
CA ILE A 113 0.66 -10.29 -8.41
C ILE A 113 0.40 -11.49 -7.49
N PRO A 114 1.25 -11.70 -6.45
CA PRO A 114 1.20 -12.89 -5.60
C PRO A 114 -0.11 -13.06 -4.81
N PRO A 115 -0.45 -14.28 -4.36
CA PRO A 115 -1.66 -14.56 -3.60
C PRO A 115 -1.66 -13.83 -2.25
N VAL A 116 -2.85 -13.53 -1.72
CA VAL A 116 -2.99 -12.85 -0.42
C VAL A 116 -4.03 -13.53 0.46
N ARG A 117 -3.93 -13.29 1.78
CA ARG A 117 -4.90 -13.81 2.74
C ARG A 117 -6.13 -12.92 2.81
N VAL A 118 -7.26 -13.53 3.13
CA VAL A 118 -8.44 -12.84 3.66
C VAL A 118 -8.51 -13.14 5.14
N SER A 119 -8.14 -12.17 5.97
CA SER A 119 -8.05 -12.27 7.41
C SER A 119 -9.29 -11.66 8.07
N CYS A 120 -9.93 -12.45 8.94
CA CYS A 120 -11.07 -11.99 9.75
C CYS A 120 -10.59 -11.55 11.13
N ARG A 121 -10.66 -10.26 11.43
CA ARG A 121 -10.37 -9.70 12.75
C ARG A 121 -11.58 -9.89 13.66
N ARG A 122 -11.33 -10.31 14.90
CA ARG A 122 -12.39 -10.56 15.90
C ARG A 122 -12.91 -9.28 16.56
N SER A 123 -12.07 -8.25 16.67
CA SER A 123 -12.44 -6.99 17.30
C SER A 123 -13.19 -6.10 16.30
N ARG A 124 -14.35 -5.62 16.74
CA ARG A 124 -15.11 -4.52 16.11
C ARG A 124 -14.27 -3.25 15.98
N PRO A 125 -14.71 -2.25 15.20
CA PRO A 125 -14.14 -0.89 15.25
C PRO A 125 -14.04 -0.36 16.69
N LEU A 126 -13.09 0.53 16.93
CA LEU A 126 -12.59 0.84 18.27
C LEU A 126 -13.35 1.99 18.94
N THR A 127 -13.77 2.99 18.16
CA THR A 127 -14.39 4.22 18.67
C THR A 127 -15.73 4.53 18.02
N GLY A 128 -15.94 4.14 16.76
CA GLY A 128 -17.18 4.42 16.02
C GLY A 128 -17.87 3.20 15.45
N GLU A 129 -19.13 3.36 15.04
CA GLU A 129 -19.78 2.37 14.18
C GLU A 129 -19.18 2.45 12.76
N PRO A 130 -19.02 1.33 12.04
CA PRO A 130 -18.60 1.37 10.66
C PRO A 130 -19.60 2.13 9.79
N SER A 131 -19.09 2.86 8.81
CA SER A 131 -19.89 3.68 7.88
C SER A 131 -19.78 3.17 6.45
N LEU A 132 -20.76 3.52 5.62
CA LEU A 132 -20.72 3.22 4.19
C LEU A 132 -19.77 4.22 3.51
N HIS A 133 -18.63 3.74 3.03
CA HIS A 133 -17.70 4.53 2.23
C HIS A 133 -18.33 4.93 0.90
N GLY A 134 -17.87 6.02 0.27
CA GLY A 134 -18.42 6.53 -0.99
C GLY A 134 -18.43 5.51 -2.15
N SER A 135 -17.60 4.48 -2.07
CA SER A 135 -17.57 3.34 -3.01
C SER A 135 -18.53 2.19 -2.67
N GLY A 136 -19.40 2.34 -1.67
CA GLY A 136 -20.41 1.35 -1.28
C GLY A 136 -19.91 0.20 -0.40
N PHE A 137 -18.72 0.32 0.20
CA PHE A 137 -18.21 -0.67 1.17
C PHE A 137 -18.51 -0.23 2.60
N LEU A 138 -18.83 -1.18 3.48
CA LEU A 138 -18.90 -0.90 4.92
C LEU A 138 -17.47 -0.89 5.48
N VAL A 139 -17.01 0.23 6.03
CA VAL A 139 -15.61 0.45 6.42
C VAL A 139 -15.54 1.09 7.80
N GLU A 140 -14.51 0.75 8.59
CA GLU A 140 -14.23 1.52 9.81
C GLU A 140 -13.68 2.92 9.50
N SER A 141 -13.79 3.85 10.45
CA SER A 141 -13.24 5.19 10.28
C SER A 141 -11.71 5.11 10.05
N PRO A 142 -11.13 6.04 9.26
CA PRO A 142 -9.71 5.95 8.93
C PRO A 142 -8.83 6.10 10.20
N GLN A 143 -9.33 6.74 11.26
CA GLN A 143 -8.69 6.80 12.56
C GLN A 143 -8.70 5.44 13.27
N ASP A 144 -9.84 4.76 13.34
CA ASP A 144 -9.94 3.41 13.93
C ASP A 144 -9.07 2.40 13.17
N ALA A 145 -9.03 2.52 11.84
CA ALA A 145 -8.17 1.74 10.98
C ALA A 145 -6.69 1.94 11.31
N LEU A 146 -6.27 3.20 11.45
CA LEU A 146 -4.89 3.50 11.83
C LEU A 146 -4.57 2.98 13.23
N LEU A 147 -5.44 3.22 14.23
CA LEU A 147 -5.27 2.71 15.60
C LEU A 147 -5.12 1.19 15.62
N ARG A 148 -5.94 0.48 14.85
CA ARG A 148 -5.86 -0.98 14.69
C ARG A 148 -4.51 -1.43 14.11
N VAL A 149 -4.07 -0.78 13.03
CA VAL A 149 -2.79 -1.08 12.37
C VAL A 149 -1.62 -0.86 13.32
N VAL A 150 -1.52 0.31 13.97
CA VAL A 150 -0.37 0.62 14.85
C VAL A 150 -0.31 -0.25 16.10
N MET A 151 -1.46 -0.75 16.56
CA MET A 151 -1.51 -1.71 17.67
C MET A 151 -1.19 -3.14 17.25
N GLY A 152 -1.62 -3.57 16.06
CA GLY A 152 -1.68 -4.97 15.67
C GLY A 152 -0.61 -5.43 14.68
N ASP A 153 -0.24 -4.59 13.72
CA ASP A 153 0.60 -5.00 12.59
C ASP A 153 2.10 -4.86 12.90
N GLU A 154 2.96 -5.19 11.94
CA GLU A 154 4.42 -5.06 12.09
C GLU A 154 4.87 -3.59 12.06
N GLN A 155 6.01 -3.31 12.71
CA GLN A 155 6.48 -1.96 13.02
C GLN A 155 6.66 -1.10 11.77
N LEU A 156 7.36 -1.61 10.74
CA LEU A 156 7.63 -0.87 9.50
C LEU A 156 6.34 -0.50 8.75
N PRO A 157 5.49 -1.45 8.32
CA PRO A 157 4.29 -1.10 7.56
C PRO A 157 3.32 -0.23 8.38
N ALA A 158 3.20 -0.46 9.68
CA ALA A 158 2.37 0.37 10.55
C ALA A 158 2.90 1.81 10.69
N PHE A 159 4.22 1.99 10.82
CA PHE A 159 4.84 3.31 10.86
C PHE A 159 4.66 4.07 9.54
N VAL A 160 4.85 3.38 8.41
CA VAL A 160 4.66 3.97 7.09
C VAL A 160 3.21 4.39 6.89
N LEU A 161 2.24 3.52 7.19
CA LEU A 161 0.82 3.88 7.11
C LEU A 161 0.46 5.04 8.04
N ALA A 162 1.07 5.13 9.22
CA ALA A 162 0.88 6.28 10.10
C ALA A 162 1.39 7.58 9.46
N CYS A 163 2.58 7.61 8.87
CA CYS A 163 3.08 8.81 8.19
C CYS A 163 2.20 9.20 6.99
N MET A 164 1.77 8.22 6.19
CA MET A 164 0.91 8.47 5.04
C MET A 164 -0.48 8.98 5.45
N ALA A 165 -1.03 8.48 6.56
CA ALA A 165 -2.25 9.02 7.15
C ALA A 165 -2.06 10.46 7.67
N MET A 166 -0.94 10.75 8.35
CA MET A 166 -0.64 12.12 8.81
C MET A 166 -0.51 13.08 7.63
N ARG A 167 0.18 12.69 6.54
CA ARG A 167 0.27 13.50 5.32
C ARG A 167 -1.08 13.76 4.68
N ALA A 168 -1.94 12.74 4.64
CA ALA A 168 -3.31 12.87 4.13
C ALA A 168 -4.13 13.89 4.94
N TRP A 169 -4.07 13.83 6.27
CA TRP A 169 -4.91 14.66 7.13
C TRP A 169 -4.34 16.05 7.44
N ALA A 170 -3.01 16.17 7.43
CA ALA A 170 -2.25 17.40 7.63
C ALA A 170 -1.30 17.63 6.44
N PRO A 171 -1.87 18.01 5.27
CA PRO A 171 -1.09 18.15 4.05
C PRO A 171 0.02 19.18 4.23
N PHE A 172 1.25 18.72 3.97
CA PHE A 172 2.44 19.54 4.15
C PHE A 172 2.65 20.42 2.93
N ASN A 173 2.16 21.66 3.01
CA ASN A 173 2.17 22.61 1.89
C ASN A 173 3.37 23.55 2.06
N ALA A 174 4.07 23.87 0.97
CA ALA A 174 5.20 24.81 1.02
C ALA A 174 4.80 26.20 1.55
N SER A 175 3.54 26.60 1.33
CA SER A 175 2.97 27.89 1.74
C SER A 175 2.43 27.94 3.18
N ASP A 176 2.17 26.79 3.81
CA ASP A 176 1.62 26.71 5.17
C ASP A 176 2.17 25.49 5.93
N ARG A 177 3.45 25.58 6.29
CA ARG A 177 4.13 24.51 7.04
C ARG A 177 3.77 24.52 8.51
N GLU A 178 3.59 25.71 9.09
CA GLU A 178 3.31 25.87 10.51
C GLU A 178 1.91 25.33 10.83
N GLY A 179 0.89 25.71 10.05
CA GLY A 179 -0.46 25.16 10.19
C GLY A 179 -0.50 23.64 9.98
N ALA A 180 0.25 23.12 9.01
CA ALA A 180 0.38 21.68 8.82
C ALA A 180 0.99 20.97 10.05
N ARG A 181 2.03 21.54 10.66
CA ARG A 181 2.66 20.99 11.88
C ARG A 181 1.73 21.04 13.09
N GLU A 182 1.00 22.14 13.26
CA GLU A 182 0.02 22.28 14.34
C GLU A 182 -1.12 21.26 14.22
N LYS A 183 -1.69 21.15 13.01
CA LYS A 183 -2.73 20.15 12.70
C LYS A 183 -2.23 18.73 12.94
N GLU A 184 -1.03 18.42 12.47
CA GLU A 184 -0.39 17.13 12.69
C GLU A 184 -0.19 16.85 14.19
N ALA A 185 0.30 17.81 14.97
CA ALA A 185 0.51 17.68 16.40
C ALA A 185 -0.80 17.40 17.15
N LEU A 186 -1.87 18.12 16.81
CA LEU A 186 -3.21 17.91 17.35
C LEU A 186 -3.68 16.48 17.05
N ILE A 187 -3.52 16.02 15.80
CA ILE A 187 -3.97 14.70 15.40
C ILE A 187 -3.22 13.59 16.13
N LYS A 188 -1.88 13.69 16.20
CA LYS A 188 -1.05 12.72 16.90
C LYS A 188 -1.37 12.68 18.40
N ALA A 189 -1.57 13.84 19.02
CA ALA A 189 -1.95 13.93 20.43
C ALA A 189 -3.27 13.19 20.69
N ARG A 190 -4.30 13.48 19.88
CA ARG A 190 -5.63 12.88 20.05
C ARG A 190 -5.62 11.37 19.86
N LEU A 191 -4.95 10.87 18.82
CA LEU A 191 -4.86 9.42 18.58
C LEU A 191 -4.04 8.71 19.66
N ALA A 192 -2.97 9.34 20.15
CA ALA A 192 -2.17 8.81 21.25
C ALA A 192 -2.98 8.76 22.57
N GLU A 193 -3.77 9.80 22.87
CA GLU A 193 -4.70 9.81 24.01
C GLU A 193 -5.68 8.65 23.96
N ILE A 194 -6.28 8.38 22.79
CA ILE A 194 -7.20 7.25 22.60
C ILE A 194 -6.48 5.92 22.92
N LEU A 195 -5.22 5.74 22.52
CA LEU A 195 -4.46 4.52 22.85
C LEU A 195 -4.07 4.44 24.32
N ASP A 196 -3.68 5.57 24.91
CA ASP A 196 -3.19 5.65 26.29
C ASP A 196 -4.33 5.46 27.30
N ALA A 197 -5.57 5.80 26.93
CA ALA A 197 -6.77 5.52 27.71
C ALA A 197 -7.18 4.03 27.71
N ARG A 198 -6.59 3.20 26.84
CA ARG A 198 -6.88 1.76 26.77
C ARG A 198 -6.03 0.99 27.78
N ALA A 199 -6.45 -0.24 28.09
CA ALA A 199 -5.68 -1.13 28.95
C ALA A 199 -4.22 -1.26 28.46
N PRO A 200 -3.22 -1.07 29.34
CA PRO A 200 -1.83 -1.03 28.95
C PRO A 200 -1.37 -2.40 28.43
N GLY A 201 -0.87 -2.42 27.20
CA GLY A 201 -0.39 -3.63 26.53
C GLY A 201 0.80 -3.33 25.63
N ARG A 202 1.47 -4.38 25.13
CA ARG A 202 2.58 -4.22 24.19
C ARG A 202 2.13 -3.47 22.92
N GLY A 203 0.95 -3.81 22.40
CA GLY A 203 0.36 -3.17 21.23
C GLY A 203 0.02 -1.70 21.43
N THR A 204 -0.63 -1.33 22.53
CA THR A 204 -0.98 0.09 22.81
C THR A 204 0.27 0.94 23.03
N ARG A 205 1.26 0.46 23.80
CA ARG A 205 2.54 1.17 23.98
C ARG A 205 3.32 1.34 22.67
N ARG A 206 3.32 0.31 21.81
CA ARG A 206 3.96 0.38 20.49
C ARG A 206 3.22 1.37 19.59
N GLY A 207 1.90 1.26 19.50
CA GLY A 207 1.08 2.14 18.68
C GLY A 207 1.21 3.61 19.10
N SER A 208 1.19 3.88 20.41
CA SER A 208 1.38 5.21 20.98
C SER A 208 2.77 5.78 20.66
N ARG A 209 3.82 4.94 20.59
CA ARG A 209 5.16 5.35 20.13
C ARG A 209 5.20 5.61 18.62
N ILE A 210 4.54 4.77 17.81
CA ILE A 210 4.44 4.97 16.35
C ILE A 210 3.73 6.28 16.04
N LEU A 211 2.57 6.54 16.65
CA LEU A 211 1.79 7.76 16.40
C LEU A 211 2.58 9.03 16.73
N ARG A 212 3.28 9.06 17.87
CA ARG A 212 4.11 10.22 18.24
C ARG A 212 5.31 10.44 17.30
N ALA A 213 5.82 9.37 16.72
CA ALA A 213 7.00 9.38 15.86
C ALA A 213 6.68 9.53 14.37
N ALA A 214 5.44 9.26 13.95
CA ALA A 214 4.97 9.47 12.59
C ALA A 214 5.03 10.95 12.21
N ASP A 215 5.25 11.21 10.92
CA ASP A 215 5.49 12.56 10.42
C ASP A 215 4.81 12.82 9.07
N ALA A 216 4.03 13.90 8.97
CA ALA A 216 3.30 14.30 7.76
C ALA A 216 4.23 14.79 6.62
N GLY A 217 5.47 15.16 6.93
CA GLY A 217 6.44 15.64 5.96
C GLY A 217 7.04 14.55 5.07
N CYS A 218 6.81 13.26 5.35
CA CYS A 218 7.20 12.18 4.44
C CYS A 218 6.27 12.16 3.23
N GLU A 219 6.81 12.42 2.03
CA GLU A 219 5.99 12.58 0.83
C GLU A 219 5.48 11.26 0.25
N ASN A 220 6.18 10.17 0.55
CA ASN A 220 5.89 8.86 0.02
C ASN A 220 6.28 7.74 1.02
N PRO A 221 5.84 6.50 0.78
CA PRO A 221 6.14 5.37 1.67
C PRO A 221 7.63 5.10 1.88
N ALA A 222 8.49 5.41 0.91
CA ALA A 222 9.92 5.17 1.01
C ALA A 222 10.62 6.17 1.95
N GLU A 223 10.24 7.44 1.89
CA GLU A 223 10.68 8.45 2.87
C GLU A 223 10.23 8.09 4.29
N ALA A 224 9.00 7.62 4.47
CA ALA A 224 8.53 7.17 5.78
C ALA A 224 9.30 5.94 6.30
N ALA A 225 9.65 4.99 5.42
CA ALA A 225 10.50 3.87 5.78
C ALA A 225 11.92 4.33 6.17
N LEU A 226 12.49 5.30 5.45
CA LEU A 226 13.77 5.90 5.80
C LEU A 226 13.71 6.63 7.15
N LEU A 227 12.67 7.42 7.38
CA LEU A 227 12.44 8.11 8.65
C LEU A 227 12.37 7.11 9.82
N TRP A 228 11.66 6.00 9.65
CA TRP A 228 11.63 4.93 10.66
C TRP A 228 13.04 4.43 10.99
N VAL A 229 13.87 4.14 9.98
CA VAL A 229 15.26 3.70 10.23
C VAL A 229 16.04 4.78 10.99
N VAL A 230 15.99 6.03 10.51
CA VAL A 230 16.71 7.17 11.13
C VAL A 230 16.30 7.37 12.58
N LEU A 231 15.00 7.41 12.89
CA LEU A 231 14.50 7.58 14.26
C LEU A 231 14.96 6.45 15.20
N THR A 232 15.10 5.22 14.71
CA THR A 232 15.55 4.08 15.55
C THR A 232 17.03 4.13 15.92
N VAL A 233 17.80 5.04 15.34
CA VAL A 233 19.24 5.21 15.58
C VAL A 233 19.66 6.62 15.93
N SER A 234 18.85 7.63 15.64
CA SER A 234 19.15 9.03 15.94
C SER A 234 19.00 9.30 17.44
N PRO A 235 20.08 9.72 18.11
CA PRO A 235 19.99 10.16 19.50
C PRO A 235 19.48 11.59 19.67
N LEU A 236 19.31 12.32 18.56
CA LEU A 236 18.91 13.72 18.52
C LEU A 236 17.58 13.90 17.79
N PRO A 237 16.90 15.04 17.97
CA PRO A 237 15.68 15.37 17.24
C PRO A 237 15.88 15.26 15.72
N VAL A 238 14.89 14.65 15.07
CA VAL A 238 14.83 14.48 13.62
C VAL A 238 13.67 15.32 13.12
N VAL A 239 13.89 16.07 12.03
CA VAL A 239 12.87 16.93 11.42
C VAL A 239 12.75 16.58 9.95
N THR A 240 11.54 16.34 9.46
CA THR A 240 11.29 16.15 8.03
C THR A 240 11.09 17.49 7.32
N GLN A 241 11.36 17.52 6.02
CA GLN A 241 11.14 18.71 5.18
C GLN A 241 11.79 19.97 5.79
N HIS A 242 13.04 19.83 6.27
CA HIS A 242 13.74 20.94 6.92
C HIS A 242 14.19 21.97 5.89
N GLU A 243 13.90 23.26 6.15
CA GLU A 243 14.31 24.36 5.29
C GLU A 243 15.76 24.78 5.57
N ILE A 244 16.58 24.81 4.53
CA ILE A 244 17.98 25.23 4.57
C ILE A 244 18.15 26.39 3.58
N ARG A 245 18.52 27.58 4.08
CA ARG A 245 18.73 28.78 3.27
C ARG A 245 20.22 29.03 3.08
N LEU A 246 20.72 28.90 1.85
CA LEU A 246 22.14 29.05 1.49
C LEU A 246 22.30 29.87 0.21
N GLY A 247 23.17 30.88 0.22
CA GLY A 247 23.52 31.64 -0.98
C GLY A 247 22.32 32.24 -1.74
N GLY A 248 21.30 32.70 -1.01
CA GLY A 248 20.05 33.23 -1.59
C GLY A 248 19.10 32.19 -2.17
N ARG A 249 19.37 30.89 -1.96
CA ARG A 249 18.51 29.77 -2.37
C ARG A 249 17.94 29.06 -1.15
N THR A 250 16.77 28.47 -1.33
CA THR A 250 16.12 27.63 -0.32
C THR A 250 16.11 26.19 -0.78
N TYR A 251 16.59 25.31 0.09
CA TYR A 251 16.60 23.87 -0.06
C TYR A 251 15.71 23.22 0.99
N TYR A 252 15.05 22.12 0.64
CA TYR A 252 14.33 21.28 1.58
C TYR A 252 14.98 19.92 1.63
N ALA A 253 15.27 19.45 2.84
CA ALA A 253 15.80 18.12 3.09
C ALA A 253 14.66 17.21 3.57
N ASP A 254 14.52 16.02 2.97
CA ASP A 254 13.46 15.07 3.31
C ASP A 254 13.48 14.76 4.81
N ILE A 255 14.66 14.50 5.36
CA ILE A 255 14.91 14.23 6.78
C ILE A 255 16.22 14.90 7.20
N ALA A 256 16.22 15.63 8.31
CA ALA A 256 17.39 16.32 8.85
C ALA A 256 17.59 16.05 10.35
N VAL A 257 18.86 15.92 10.73
CA VAL A 257 19.33 16.05 12.12
C VAL A 257 20.17 17.32 12.18
N VAL A 258 19.50 18.43 12.50
CA VAL A 258 20.02 19.80 12.33
C VAL A 258 21.27 20.03 13.18
N ASP A 259 21.26 19.58 14.43
CA ASP A 259 22.37 19.73 15.38
C ASP A 259 23.68 19.11 14.90
N LEU A 260 23.61 18.13 13.99
CA LEU A 260 24.78 17.46 13.40
C LEU A 260 25.03 17.88 11.95
N LYS A 261 24.19 18.77 11.40
CA LYS A 261 24.12 19.08 9.97
C LYS A 261 24.11 17.82 9.09
N ILE A 262 23.30 16.82 9.44
CA ILE A 262 23.13 15.60 8.61
C ILE A 262 21.76 15.65 7.95
N ILE A 263 21.73 15.44 6.63
CA ILE A 263 20.47 15.22 5.90
C ILE A 263 20.45 13.83 5.28
N PHE A 264 19.27 13.24 5.23
CA PHE A 264 18.98 12.00 4.51
C PHE A 264 18.00 12.32 3.38
N GLU A 265 18.35 11.93 2.16
CA GLU A 265 17.52 12.16 0.97
C GLU A 265 17.18 10.83 0.31
N PHE A 266 15.91 10.60 0.03
CA PHE A 266 15.47 9.44 -0.73
C PHE A 266 15.51 9.72 -2.23
N ASP A 267 16.31 8.95 -2.96
CA ASP A 267 16.41 9.03 -4.41
C ASP A 267 15.50 7.96 -5.05
N GLY A 268 14.26 8.36 -5.34
CA GLY A 268 13.39 7.57 -6.19
C GLY A 268 13.92 7.61 -7.62
N LEU A 269 14.41 6.46 -8.13
CA LEU A 269 14.79 6.22 -9.53
C LEU A 269 13.65 6.56 -10.51
N ALA A 270 13.36 7.84 -10.77
CA ALA A 270 12.53 8.39 -11.85
C ALA A 270 12.37 9.93 -11.73
N LYS A 271 13.46 10.71 -11.83
CA LYS A 271 13.37 12.12 -12.24
C LYS A 271 14.55 12.50 -13.13
N LEU A 272 14.70 11.82 -14.25
CA LEU A 272 15.52 12.32 -15.37
C LEU A 272 14.53 12.84 -16.42
N GLY A 273 14.59 14.15 -16.69
CA GLY A 273 13.67 14.85 -17.58
C GLY A 273 13.58 14.26 -19.00
N SER A 274 12.63 14.73 -19.78
CA SER A 274 12.27 14.11 -21.07
C SER A 274 13.24 14.47 -22.20
N SER A 275 14.05 15.53 -22.03
CA SER A 275 15.07 15.96 -23.00
C SER A 275 16.49 15.91 -22.44
N LYS A 276 17.48 15.67 -23.31
CA LYS A 276 18.91 15.67 -22.93
C LYS A 276 19.35 16.98 -22.24
N ALA A 277 18.80 18.11 -22.69
CA ALA A 277 19.09 19.43 -22.12
C ALA A 277 18.47 19.61 -20.71
N GLU A 278 17.24 19.13 -20.49
CA GLU A 278 16.62 19.12 -19.15
C GLU A 278 17.38 18.21 -18.19
N ILE A 279 17.77 17.01 -18.65
CA ILE A 279 18.58 16.08 -17.87
C ILE A 279 19.91 16.72 -17.46
N GLU A 280 20.57 17.41 -18.38
CA GLU A 280 21.85 18.07 -18.09
C GLU A 280 21.67 19.27 -17.15
N ALA A 281 20.61 20.05 -17.31
CA ALA A 281 20.28 21.17 -16.42
C ALA A 281 19.91 20.70 -15.01
N GLU A 282 19.15 19.61 -14.87
CA GLU A 282 18.83 19.00 -13.57
C GLU A 282 20.07 18.44 -12.89
N LYS A 283 20.94 17.73 -13.64
CA LYS A 283 22.23 17.27 -13.10
C LYS A 283 23.07 18.42 -12.60
N ARG A 284 23.17 19.53 -13.36
CA ARG A 284 23.91 20.73 -12.92
C ARG A 284 23.30 21.35 -11.66
N ARG A 285 21.97 21.49 -11.58
CA ARG A 285 21.28 21.97 -10.37
C ARG A 285 21.57 21.09 -9.17
N TRP A 286 21.52 19.78 -9.36
CA TRP A 286 21.79 18.79 -8.33
C TRP A 286 23.23 18.90 -7.82
N VAL A 287 24.22 18.99 -8.71
CA VAL A 287 25.65 19.17 -8.33
C VAL A 287 25.83 20.46 -7.53
N LEU A 288 25.30 21.59 -8.02
CA LEU A 288 25.44 22.88 -7.34
C LEU A 288 24.76 22.90 -5.96
N ARG A 289 23.62 22.22 -5.80
CA ARG A 289 22.97 22.05 -4.48
C ARG A 289 23.87 21.26 -3.54
N ASP A 290 24.40 20.13 -4.02
CA ASP A 290 25.22 19.21 -3.23
C ASP A 290 26.55 19.85 -2.80
N GLU A 291 27.17 20.65 -3.67
CA GLU A 291 28.33 21.50 -3.35
C GLU A 291 27.97 22.55 -2.29
N ALA A 292 26.91 23.34 -2.51
CA ALA A 292 26.51 24.38 -1.57
C ALA A 292 26.19 23.84 -0.16
N LEU A 293 25.52 22.68 -0.08
CA LEU A 293 25.25 22.00 1.18
C LEU A 293 26.55 21.56 1.87
N ARG A 294 27.49 20.97 1.13
CA ARG A 294 28.78 20.53 1.69
C ARG A 294 29.65 21.70 2.15
N ASP A 295 29.67 22.80 1.40
CA ASP A 295 30.43 24.00 1.75
C ASP A 295 29.91 24.65 3.04
N ASP A 296 28.60 24.57 3.29
CA ASP A 296 28.00 24.97 4.58
C ASP A 296 28.21 23.93 5.70
N GLY A 297 28.84 22.79 5.40
CA GLY A 297 29.16 21.73 6.37
C GLY A 297 28.06 20.68 6.53
N TRP A 298 27.07 20.61 5.64
CA TRP A 298 26.08 19.54 5.65
C TRP A 298 26.63 18.23 5.09
N LYS A 299 26.36 17.17 5.82
CA LYS A 299 26.58 15.79 5.38
C LYS A 299 25.31 15.24 4.75
N VAL A 300 25.37 14.99 3.44
CA VAL A 300 24.26 14.39 2.68
C VAL A 300 24.40 12.88 2.61
N ILE A 301 23.39 12.15 3.06
CA ILE A 301 23.31 10.68 2.98
C ILE A 301 22.14 10.31 2.07
N ARG A 302 22.43 9.82 0.87
CA ARG A 302 21.41 9.39 -0.09
C ARG A 302 21.02 7.94 0.14
N VAL A 303 19.74 7.65 0.01
CA VAL A 303 19.17 6.31 0.12
C VAL A 303 18.33 6.02 -1.10
N CYS A 304 18.48 4.85 -1.69
CA CYS A 304 17.71 4.41 -2.85
C CYS A 304 16.93 3.13 -2.53
N TRP A 305 16.08 2.68 -3.46
CA TRP A 305 15.33 1.42 -3.32
C TRP A 305 16.21 0.20 -3.02
N ALA A 306 17.42 0.13 -3.59
CA ALA A 306 18.34 -0.98 -3.36
C ALA A 306 18.84 -1.07 -1.91
N ASP A 307 18.85 0.04 -1.17
CA ASP A 307 19.26 0.03 0.23
C ASP A 307 18.22 -0.63 1.15
N PHE A 308 16.94 -0.66 0.75
CA PHE A 308 15.89 -1.34 1.51
C PHE A 308 15.91 -2.85 1.35
N GLU A 309 16.72 -3.39 0.43
CA GLU A 309 16.91 -4.84 0.29
C GLU A 309 17.68 -5.44 1.49
N ASP A 310 18.42 -4.61 2.23
CA ASP A 310 19.05 -4.99 3.50
C ASP A 310 18.87 -3.88 4.55
N PHE A 311 17.73 -3.91 5.23
CA PHE A 311 17.40 -2.99 6.33
C PHE A 311 18.45 -2.99 7.45
N HIS A 312 19.10 -4.13 7.72
CA HIS A 312 20.11 -4.21 8.76
C HIS A 312 21.39 -3.44 8.34
N ALA A 313 21.86 -3.65 7.11
CA ALA A 313 22.99 -2.89 6.55
C ALA A 313 22.68 -1.39 6.46
N LEU A 314 21.48 -1.02 6.00
CA LEU A 314 21.03 0.37 5.95
C LEU A 314 21.04 1.00 7.35
N ARG A 315 20.46 0.32 8.36
CA ARG A 315 20.47 0.81 9.74
C ARG A 315 21.88 0.95 10.29
N GLN A 316 22.78 0.01 10.00
CA GLN A 316 24.17 0.12 10.42
C GLN A 316 24.89 1.29 9.76
N ARG A 317 24.66 1.52 8.46
CA ARG A 317 25.20 2.67 7.71
C ARG A 317 24.74 3.98 8.33
N ILE A 318 23.44 4.13 8.58
CA ILE A 318 22.87 5.33 9.20
C ILE A 318 23.40 5.50 10.63
N ARG A 319 23.49 4.44 11.43
CA ARG A 319 24.05 4.50 12.79
C ARG A 319 25.50 5.00 12.81
N ARG A 320 26.32 4.63 11.82
CA ARG A 320 27.70 5.14 11.70
C ARG A 320 27.75 6.64 11.42
N ALA A 321 26.70 7.23 10.85
CA ALA A 321 26.64 8.68 10.67
C ALA A 321 26.60 9.44 12.00
N PHE A 322 26.12 8.79 13.07
CA PHE A 322 26.05 9.33 14.43
C PHE A 322 27.25 8.94 15.30
N SER A 323 28.33 8.37 14.74
CA SER A 323 29.43 7.81 15.55
C SER A 323 30.19 8.86 16.39
N SER A 324 30.13 10.14 16.03
CA SER A 324 30.71 11.24 16.81
C SER A 324 29.94 11.53 18.10
N THR A 325 28.71 11.03 18.27
CA THR A 325 27.83 11.35 19.39
C THR A 325 27.85 10.30 20.51
N ARG A 326 29.02 9.70 20.78
CA ARG A 326 29.24 8.52 21.66
C ARG A 326 28.66 8.63 23.09
N SER A 327 28.32 9.82 23.57
CA SER A 327 27.84 10.06 24.95
C SER A 327 26.34 10.35 25.06
N LEU A 328 25.55 10.19 24.00
CA LEU A 328 24.11 10.47 24.06
C LEU A 328 23.30 9.26 24.52
N SER A 329 22.19 9.55 25.21
CA SER A 329 21.18 8.58 25.62
C SER A 329 20.72 7.71 24.43
N PRO A 330 20.26 6.47 24.67
CA PRO A 330 19.73 5.63 23.61
C PRO A 330 18.60 6.33 22.84
N PRO A 331 18.51 6.16 21.51
CA PRO A 331 17.47 6.77 20.69
C PRO A 331 16.07 6.52 21.26
N PRO A 332 15.21 7.55 21.42
CA PRO A 332 13.86 7.37 21.98
C PRO A 332 13.00 6.37 21.20
N CYS A 333 13.23 6.28 19.88
CA CYS A 333 12.53 5.37 18.98
C CYS A 333 13.27 4.05 18.74
N ALA A 334 14.39 3.76 19.44
CA ALA A 334 15.08 2.48 19.34
C ALA A 334 14.15 1.26 19.55
N PRO A 335 13.15 1.28 20.47
CA PRO A 335 12.21 0.16 20.64
C PRO A 335 11.28 -0.09 19.44
N LEU A 336 11.20 0.81 18.46
CA LEU A 336 10.46 0.58 17.22
C LEU A 336 11.23 -0.28 16.22
N TRP A 337 12.52 -0.52 16.44
CA TRP A 337 13.31 -1.34 15.54
C TRP A 337 12.88 -2.81 15.63
N ALA A 338 12.58 -3.37 14.47
CA ALA A 338 12.42 -4.81 14.24
C ALA A 338 12.79 -5.07 12.79
N VAL A 339 13.54 -6.15 12.52
CA VAL A 339 13.81 -6.54 11.13
C VAL A 339 12.47 -6.88 10.47
N PRO A 340 12.11 -6.24 9.34
CA PRO A 340 10.86 -6.54 8.65
C PRO A 340 10.80 -8.02 8.26
N SER A 341 9.67 -8.68 8.52
CA SER A 341 9.48 -10.06 8.12
C SER A 341 9.23 -10.20 6.61
N GLU A 342 9.41 -11.40 6.05
CA GLU A 342 8.97 -11.71 4.68
C GLU A 342 7.46 -11.48 4.49
N ASP A 343 6.68 -11.59 5.57
CA ASP A 343 5.24 -11.41 5.57
C ASP A 343 4.82 -9.93 5.35
N CYS A 344 5.74 -8.96 5.50
CA CYS A 344 5.49 -7.54 5.21
C CYS A 344 6.49 -6.88 4.24
N ASP A 345 7.69 -7.44 4.07
CA ASP A 345 8.73 -6.90 3.18
C ASP A 345 9.24 -7.93 2.17
N GLY A 346 8.64 -9.12 2.10
CA GLY A 346 9.05 -10.15 1.15
C GLY A 346 8.64 -9.85 -0.30
N PRO A 347 9.10 -10.69 -1.25
CA PRO A 347 8.82 -10.54 -2.68
C PRO A 347 7.32 -10.58 -3.02
N ASP A 348 6.50 -11.11 -2.11
CA ASP A 348 5.04 -11.18 -2.25
C ASP A 348 4.32 -9.90 -1.81
N ARG A 349 5.03 -8.95 -1.19
CA ARG A 349 4.44 -7.81 -0.48
C ARG A 349 4.72 -6.46 -1.12
N ARG A 350 5.89 -6.30 -1.73
CA ARG A 350 6.25 -5.11 -2.52
C ARG A 350 7.10 -5.47 -3.72
N ILE A 351 7.35 -4.47 -4.56
CA ILE A 351 8.27 -4.60 -5.68
C ILE A 351 9.70 -4.36 -5.17
N HIS A 352 10.58 -5.33 -5.42
CA HIS A 352 11.99 -5.25 -5.06
C HIS A 352 12.82 -4.78 -6.24
N SER A 353 13.85 -3.99 -5.94
CA SER A 353 14.78 -3.44 -6.94
C SER A 353 15.71 -4.51 -7.52
N SER A 354 15.97 -5.56 -6.74
CA SER A 354 16.79 -6.72 -7.07
C SER A 354 16.01 -7.85 -7.74
N ALA A 355 14.68 -7.73 -7.87
CA ALA A 355 13.87 -8.75 -8.49
C ALA A 355 14.34 -8.94 -9.95
N PRO A 356 14.73 -10.16 -10.36
CA PRO A 356 15.17 -10.39 -11.72
C PRO A 356 14.07 -9.94 -12.67
N VAL A 357 14.44 -9.16 -13.69
CA VAL A 357 13.69 -9.13 -14.95
C VAL A 357 13.64 -10.58 -15.39
N SER A 358 12.51 -11.25 -15.14
CA SER A 358 12.42 -12.70 -15.27
C SER A 358 12.84 -13.05 -16.69
N ALA A 359 13.84 -13.91 -16.78
CA ALA A 359 14.44 -14.34 -18.02
C ALA A 359 13.36 -14.85 -18.97
N ASP A 360 13.37 -14.23 -20.15
CA ASP A 360 12.69 -14.64 -21.35
C ASP A 360 12.97 -16.12 -21.69
N THR A 361 12.02 -16.71 -22.42
CA THR A 361 12.10 -17.99 -23.14
C THR A 361 12.37 -19.29 -22.36
N ARG A 362 11.28 -20.02 -22.11
CA ARG A 362 11.18 -21.40 -22.63
C ARG A 362 9.73 -21.84 -22.76
N ARG A 363 9.17 -21.64 -23.97
CA ARG A 363 8.03 -22.42 -24.47
C ARG A 363 8.39 -23.90 -24.34
N LYS A 364 7.77 -24.63 -23.40
CA LYS A 364 7.64 -26.07 -23.53
C LYS A 364 6.44 -26.34 -24.43
N ALA A 365 6.72 -26.73 -25.67
CA ALA A 365 5.74 -27.29 -26.58
C ALA A 365 5.11 -28.57 -25.98
N PRO A 366 3.81 -28.83 -26.18
CA PRO A 366 3.21 -30.09 -25.79
C PRO A 366 3.73 -31.19 -26.73
N GLN A 367 4.27 -32.26 -26.15
CA GLN A 367 4.58 -33.48 -26.88
C GLN A 367 3.28 -34.16 -27.32
N HIS A 368 3.14 -34.33 -28.63
CA HIS A 368 2.21 -35.27 -29.25
C HIS A 368 2.40 -36.67 -28.65
N ARG A 369 1.32 -37.29 -28.19
CA ARG A 369 1.14 -38.73 -28.25
C ARG A 369 -0.18 -39.02 -28.95
N GLY A 370 -0.06 -39.68 -30.10
CA GLY A 370 -1.17 -40.23 -30.86
C GLY A 370 -1.64 -41.58 -30.30
N GLY A 371 -2.72 -42.05 -30.94
CA GLY A 371 -3.34 -43.36 -30.74
C GLY A 371 -4.54 -43.26 -29.80
N GLY A 372 -5.77 -43.62 -30.17
CA GLY A 372 -6.32 -44.21 -31.38
C GLY A 372 -7.79 -44.45 -31.11
N SER A 373 -8.66 -44.26 -32.10
CA SER A 373 -10.03 -44.78 -32.07
C SER A 373 -9.99 -46.30 -32.25
N PRO A 374 -11.04 -47.04 -31.84
CA PRO A 374 -12.13 -47.23 -32.79
C PRO A 374 -13.55 -47.20 -32.21
N GLN A 375 -14.43 -46.94 -33.17
CA GLN A 375 -15.88 -47.07 -33.25
C GLN A 375 -16.56 -48.18 -32.42
N SER A 376 -17.77 -47.89 -31.94
CA SER A 376 -18.92 -48.81 -32.08
C SER A 376 -20.24 -48.03 -32.07
N SER A 377 -21.03 -48.30 -33.10
CA SER A 377 -22.35 -47.80 -33.46
C SER A 377 -23.50 -48.59 -32.83
N SER A 378 -24.71 -48.05 -33.04
CA SER A 378 -26.06 -48.66 -32.88
C SER A 378 -26.70 -48.49 -31.50
N THR A 379 -28.01 -48.31 -31.31
CA THR A 379 -29.22 -48.02 -32.13
C THR A 379 -30.34 -47.82 -31.09
N GLY A 380 -31.41 -47.10 -31.43
CA GLY A 380 -32.70 -47.25 -30.75
C GLY A 380 -33.41 -45.95 -30.39
N GLY A 381 -34.33 -45.52 -31.24
CA GLY A 381 -35.30 -44.47 -30.90
C GLY A 381 -36.44 -44.98 -30.02
N VAL A 382 -37.26 -44.04 -29.54
CA VAL A 382 -38.74 -44.04 -29.62
C VAL A 382 -39.25 -42.77 -28.92
N ASP A 383 -40.11 -42.06 -29.65
CA ASP A 383 -40.95 -40.95 -29.19
C ASP A 383 -41.84 -41.30 -27.99
N ARG A 384 -42.12 -40.31 -27.14
CA ARG A 384 -43.48 -39.97 -26.67
C ARG A 384 -43.49 -38.77 -25.72
N GLY A 385 -44.45 -37.88 -25.95
CA GLY A 385 -45.27 -37.34 -24.86
C GLY A 385 -44.98 -35.91 -24.44
N ALA A 386 -45.74 -34.99 -25.02
CA ALA A 386 -45.89 -33.62 -24.56
C ALA A 386 -46.41 -33.55 -23.11
N HIS A 387 -45.88 -32.62 -22.32
CA HIS A 387 -46.65 -31.84 -21.35
C HIS A 387 -45.99 -30.49 -21.15
N ALA A 388 -46.73 -29.45 -21.54
CA ALA A 388 -46.44 -28.06 -21.27
C ALA A 388 -46.40 -27.82 -19.76
N ALA A 389 -45.29 -27.25 -19.30
CA ALA A 389 -45.22 -26.51 -18.06
C ALA A 389 -44.40 -25.26 -18.38
N GLU A 390 -45.08 -24.11 -18.44
CA GLU A 390 -44.48 -22.78 -18.55
C GLU A 390 -43.52 -22.57 -17.37
N ARG A 391 -42.24 -22.91 -17.58
CA ARG A 391 -41.17 -22.44 -16.72
C ARG A 391 -40.81 -21.04 -17.22
N ARG A 392 -41.32 -20.05 -16.51
CA ARG A 392 -40.79 -18.68 -16.54
C ARG A 392 -39.27 -18.75 -16.51
N THR A 393 -38.65 -18.37 -17.62
CA THR A 393 -37.23 -18.06 -17.72
C THR A 393 -36.91 -17.06 -16.61
N PRO A 394 -36.03 -17.36 -15.64
CA PRO A 394 -35.56 -16.31 -14.75
C PRO A 394 -34.75 -15.34 -15.62
N ALA A 395 -35.14 -14.08 -15.58
CA ALA A 395 -34.46 -12.99 -16.22
C ALA A 395 -32.95 -13.11 -15.99
N VAL A 396 -32.18 -13.01 -17.07
CA VAL A 396 -30.71 -12.91 -17.08
C VAL A 396 -30.33 -11.85 -16.04
N GLY A 397 -29.78 -12.32 -14.91
CA GLY A 397 -29.54 -11.50 -13.73
C GLY A 397 -28.55 -10.37 -14.02
N LEU A 398 -28.92 -9.17 -13.60
CA LEU A 398 -28.12 -7.95 -13.72
C LEU A 398 -26.66 -8.19 -13.30
N THR A 399 -25.73 -7.79 -14.16
CA THR A 399 -24.32 -7.59 -13.84
C THR A 399 -24.22 -6.53 -12.74
N GLN A 400 -24.03 -6.95 -11.49
CA GLN A 400 -23.80 -6.02 -10.38
C GLN A 400 -22.39 -5.42 -10.56
N ARG A 401 -22.33 -4.18 -11.07
CA ARG A 401 -21.09 -3.40 -11.24
C ARG A 401 -20.80 -2.66 -9.94
N THR A 402 -19.60 -2.83 -9.39
CA THR A 402 -19.12 -2.00 -8.27
C THR A 402 -17.92 -1.20 -8.75
N ARG A 403 -18.09 0.12 -8.86
CA ARG A 403 -17.01 1.08 -9.17
C ARG A 403 -16.36 1.50 -7.85
N THR A 404 -15.05 1.28 -7.71
CA THR A 404 -14.30 1.76 -6.54
C THR A 404 -13.55 3.03 -6.94
N LEU A 405 -13.98 4.17 -6.41
CA LEU A 405 -13.25 5.44 -6.53
C LEU A 405 -12.30 5.57 -5.33
N LEU A 406 -11.04 5.91 -5.59
CA LEU A 406 -10.16 6.44 -4.55
C LEU A 406 -10.60 7.88 -4.30
N VAL A 407 -11.26 8.12 -3.17
CA VAL A 407 -11.59 9.46 -2.69
C VAL A 407 -10.39 9.98 -1.92
N ASP A 408 -10.10 11.28 -1.99
CA ASP A 408 -9.12 11.88 -1.08
C ASP A 408 -9.56 11.60 0.37
N PRO A 409 -8.69 11.11 1.26
CA PRO A 409 -9.05 10.80 2.64
C PRO A 409 -9.61 12.03 3.33
N ASP A 410 -10.86 11.96 3.77
CA ASP A 410 -11.43 13.01 4.59
C ASP A 410 -10.57 13.19 5.85
N PRO A 411 -10.18 14.43 6.19
CA PRO A 411 -9.52 14.69 7.46
C PRO A 411 -10.50 14.33 8.60
N PRO A 412 -10.01 13.99 9.80
CA PRO A 412 -10.89 13.70 10.92
C PRO A 412 -11.88 14.84 11.17
N ASP A 413 -13.14 14.48 11.47
CA ASP A 413 -14.30 15.39 11.63
C ASP A 413 -14.12 16.53 12.67
N TRP A 414 -12.99 16.55 13.39
CA TRP A 414 -12.65 17.49 14.45
C TRP A 414 -11.42 18.36 14.12
N THR A 415 -10.96 18.36 12.86
CA THR A 415 -9.83 19.19 12.42
C THR A 415 -10.26 20.44 11.63
N GLU A 416 -11.39 21.04 11.99
CA GLU A 416 -11.87 22.32 11.41
C GLU A 416 -10.82 23.41 11.45
#